data_AF-A0AAW0CTC1-F1
#
_entry.id   AF-A0AAW0CTC1-F1
#
_cell.length_a   1.000
_cell.length_b   1.000
_cell.length_c   1.000
_cell.angle_alpha   90.00
_cell.angle_beta   90.00
_cell.angle_gamma   90.00
#
_symmetry.space_group_name_H-M   'P 1'
#
loop_
_entity.id
_entity.type
_entity.pdbx_description
1 polymer ?
#
loop_
_entity_poly.entity_id
_entity_poly.type
_entity_poly.pdbx_seq_one_letter_code
_entity_poly.pdbx_strand_id
1 'polypeptide(L)'
;MAPRRQAAYNLHHPIPFQLPPTQTYVPFQSTIGTSLDPGSQYQTASTQLSASRNLPVPTTDSPITQPIHSSIVQSQASIEQATKDETRTLKLAREPVLRYSLSEASAQDPNSKSISFAQDVDRLGRTWCDQYEHFDPAACHVKIQGHGIAIKYWSTVYRLDTTLRKQVNEWQWVAERYIQSSPEDFWEEFSVESEPGTRTRMNWKQITDRLRKDRIADDKAKGVGFRQRRRCSKLK
;
A
#
# COMPACT_ATOMS: atom_id res chain seq x y z
N MET A 1 -38.04 -69.16 -5.32
CA MET A 1 -36.75 -69.35 -4.60
C MET A 1 -35.78 -68.30 -5.10
N ALA A 2 -35.40 -67.33 -4.27
CA ALA A 2 -34.47 -66.25 -4.63
C ALA A 2 -33.27 -66.26 -3.66
N PRO A 3 -32.03 -66.05 -4.12
CA PRO A 3 -30.85 -66.15 -3.26
C PRO A 3 -30.60 -64.86 -2.47
N ARG A 4 -30.27 -65.07 -1.20
CA ARG A 4 -30.01 -64.07 -0.15
C ARG A 4 -28.59 -63.51 -0.33
N ARG A 5 -28.45 -62.22 -0.68
CA ARG A 5 -27.15 -61.52 -0.73
C ARG A 5 -26.63 -61.28 0.69
N GLN A 6 -25.44 -61.80 1.00
CA GLN A 6 -24.70 -61.44 2.21
C GLN A 6 -23.83 -60.20 1.92
N ALA A 7 -23.93 -59.20 2.78
CA ALA A 7 -23.07 -58.02 2.76
C ALA A 7 -21.81 -58.30 3.58
N ALA A 8 -20.64 -58.18 2.96
CA ALA A 8 -19.35 -58.27 3.63
C ALA A 8 -18.99 -56.90 4.22
N TYR A 9 -18.73 -56.87 5.53
CA TYR A 9 -18.27 -55.70 6.26
C TYR A 9 -16.74 -55.67 6.20
N ASN A 10 -16.16 -54.68 5.51
CA ASN A 10 -14.72 -54.44 5.50
C ASN A 10 -14.31 -53.75 6.81
N LEU A 11 -13.54 -54.46 7.66
CA LEU A 11 -12.87 -53.89 8.82
C LEU A 11 -11.69 -53.01 8.36
N HIS A 12 -11.87 -51.69 8.40
CA HIS A 12 -10.79 -50.71 8.28
C HIS A 12 -9.80 -50.88 9.44
N HIS A 13 -8.55 -51.19 9.11
CA HIS A 13 -7.44 -51.18 10.06
C HIS A 13 -7.00 -49.74 10.32
N PRO A 14 -6.63 -49.39 11.57
CA PRO A 14 -6.14 -48.05 11.90
C PRO A 14 -4.76 -47.81 11.27
N ILE A 15 -4.61 -46.65 10.64
CA ILE A 15 -3.36 -46.17 10.06
C ILE A 15 -2.44 -45.71 11.21
N PRO A 16 -1.17 -46.17 11.29
CA PRO A 16 -0.25 -45.71 12.30
C PRO A 16 0.13 -44.24 12.08
N PHE A 17 0.01 -43.44 13.14
CA PHE A 17 0.46 -42.05 13.18
C PHE A 17 1.99 -41.99 13.10
N GLN A 18 2.52 -41.47 12.00
CA GLN A 18 3.94 -41.22 11.82
C GLN A 18 4.24 -39.78 12.28
N LEU A 19 5.03 -39.64 13.34
CA LEU A 19 5.47 -38.33 13.83
C LEU A 19 6.44 -37.68 12.82
N PRO A 20 6.35 -36.36 12.58
CA PRO A 20 7.26 -35.66 11.70
C PRO A 20 8.69 -35.66 12.26
N PRO A 21 9.73 -35.70 11.41
CA PRO A 21 11.11 -35.68 11.84
C PRO A 21 11.43 -34.35 12.54
N THR A 22 12.03 -34.46 13.72
CA THR A 22 12.56 -33.34 14.49
C THR A 22 13.66 -32.65 13.69
N GLN A 23 13.43 -31.41 13.26
CA GLN A 23 14.49 -30.62 12.63
C GLN A 23 15.48 -30.13 13.68
N THR A 24 16.69 -30.66 13.63
CA THR A 24 17.84 -30.16 14.39
C THR A 24 18.26 -28.81 13.82
N TYR A 25 18.03 -27.75 14.59
CA TYR A 25 18.45 -26.39 14.26
C TYR A 25 19.97 -26.27 14.40
N VAL A 26 20.66 -26.04 13.28
CA VAL A 26 22.09 -25.67 13.27
C VAL A 26 22.22 -24.14 13.25
N PRO A 27 22.91 -23.52 14.21
CA PRO A 27 23.11 -22.08 14.23
C PRO A 27 24.04 -21.65 13.10
N PHE A 28 23.58 -20.66 12.32
CA PHE A 28 24.32 -20.02 11.24
C PHE A 28 25.44 -19.13 11.84
N GLN A 29 26.70 -19.48 11.61
CA GLN A 29 27.84 -18.62 11.94
C GLN A 29 28.15 -17.73 10.73
N SER A 30 27.93 -16.42 10.88
CA SER A 30 28.33 -15.41 9.90
C SER A 30 29.83 -15.16 10.01
N THR A 31 30.62 -15.72 9.09
CA THR A 31 32.03 -15.38 8.92
C THR A 31 32.14 -14.09 8.10
N ILE A 32 32.58 -13.01 8.73
CA ILE A 32 32.97 -11.76 8.05
C ILE A 32 34.33 -11.99 7.41
N GLY A 33 34.37 -12.09 6.08
CA GLY A 33 35.60 -12.14 5.31
C GLY A 33 36.13 -10.74 5.03
N THR A 34 37.19 -10.35 5.74
CA THR A 34 38.03 -9.19 5.44
C THR A 34 38.92 -9.55 4.25
N SER A 35 38.63 -9.01 3.06
CA SER A 35 39.50 -9.15 1.90
C SER A 35 40.30 -7.87 1.69
N LEU A 36 41.57 -7.92 2.04
CA LEU A 36 42.63 -7.03 1.55
C LEU A 36 43.14 -7.60 0.23
N ASP A 37 43.16 -6.81 -0.86
CA ASP A 37 44.30 -6.80 -1.78
C ASP A 37 44.34 -5.53 -2.65
N PRO A 38 45.53 -5.09 -3.11
CA PRO A 38 45.82 -3.76 -3.66
C PRO A 38 46.04 -3.75 -5.20
N GLY A 39 46.14 -2.54 -5.75
CA GLY A 39 47.16 -2.22 -6.76
C GLY A 39 46.78 -2.19 -8.25
N SER A 40 46.65 -0.97 -8.79
CA SER A 40 47.21 -0.46 -10.07
C SER A 40 46.38 0.72 -10.56
N GLN A 41 46.78 1.96 -10.29
CA GLN A 41 47.70 2.80 -11.08
C GLN A 41 47.35 2.91 -12.57
N TYR A 42 46.78 4.05 -12.96
CA TYR A 42 47.30 4.90 -14.04
C TYR A 42 47.06 6.39 -13.67
N GLN A 43 48.15 7.17 -13.68
CA GLN A 43 48.20 8.64 -13.68
C GLN A 43 47.73 9.14 -15.07
N THR A 44 47.21 10.34 -15.31
CA THR A 44 47.80 11.71 -15.29
C THR A 44 46.65 12.60 -15.81
N ALA A 45 46.38 13.87 -15.46
CA ALA A 45 47.25 15.01 -15.27
C ALA A 45 46.54 16.15 -14.50
N SER A 46 47.38 17.04 -13.98
CA SER A 46 47.17 18.14 -13.03
C SER A 46 46.63 19.44 -13.65
N THR A 47 46.02 20.30 -12.81
CA THR A 47 46.20 21.78 -12.71
C THR A 47 45.33 22.26 -11.52
N GLN A 48 45.85 22.29 -10.29
CA GLN A 48 46.45 23.43 -9.54
C GLN A 48 45.54 24.62 -9.16
N LEU A 49 45.46 24.81 -7.83
CA LEU A 49 45.51 26.04 -7.01
C LEU A 49 44.38 27.08 -7.18
N SER A 50 43.70 27.51 -6.11
CA SER A 50 44.33 28.16 -4.96
C SER A 50 43.43 28.16 -3.70
N ALA A 51 44.08 28.04 -2.54
CA ALA A 51 43.52 28.26 -1.22
C ALA A 51 43.39 29.77 -0.90
N SER A 52 42.46 30.13 -0.02
CA SER A 52 42.73 31.21 0.94
C SER A 52 41.85 31.08 2.19
N ARG A 53 42.53 30.72 3.28
CA ARG A 53 42.13 30.90 4.67
C ARG A 53 42.16 32.41 4.97
N ASN A 54 41.25 32.91 5.81
CA ASN A 54 41.61 33.62 7.05
C ASN A 54 40.35 34.12 7.80
N LEU A 55 40.25 33.67 9.06
CA LEU A 55 39.65 34.41 10.17
C LEU A 55 40.77 35.24 10.80
N PRO A 56 40.50 36.45 11.32
CA PRO A 56 40.18 36.55 12.75
C PRO A 56 39.21 37.68 13.15
N VAL A 57 38.66 37.54 14.36
CA VAL A 57 37.87 38.50 15.15
C VAL A 57 38.80 39.59 15.73
N PRO A 58 38.32 40.83 15.96
CA PRO A 58 38.21 41.28 17.36
C PRO A 58 36.98 42.17 17.67
N THR A 59 36.62 42.10 18.95
CA THR A 59 35.69 42.87 19.79
C THR A 59 35.79 44.40 19.70
N THR A 60 34.66 45.12 19.73
CA THR A 60 34.55 46.47 20.34
C THR A 60 33.14 46.71 20.88
N ASP A 61 33.10 47.33 22.06
CA ASP A 61 32.02 47.53 23.00
C ASP A 61 31.29 48.89 22.82
N SER A 62 30.02 48.95 23.27
CA SER A 62 29.33 50.15 23.82
C SER A 62 28.76 51.26 22.88
N PRO A 63 27.92 52.22 23.36
CA PRO A 63 26.47 52.06 23.59
C PRO A 63 25.59 53.25 23.06
N ILE A 64 24.28 53.23 23.38
CA ILE A 64 23.32 54.37 23.44
C ILE A 64 22.64 54.77 22.10
N THR A 65 21.31 54.62 22.02
CA THR A 65 20.28 55.70 22.08
C THR A 65 18.98 55.25 21.40
N GLN A 66 17.86 55.26 22.13
CA GLN A 66 16.50 55.21 21.55
C GLN A 66 16.20 56.51 20.79
N PRO A 67 15.25 56.51 19.83
CA PRO A 67 13.98 57.13 20.20
C PRO A 67 12.74 56.42 19.64
N ILE A 68 11.74 56.40 20.52
CA ILE A 68 10.29 56.43 20.33
C ILE A 68 9.86 56.92 18.94
N HIS A 69 9.07 56.12 18.21
CA HIS A 69 7.98 56.66 17.38
C HIS A 69 6.78 55.70 17.36
N SER A 70 5.66 56.31 17.70
CA SER A 70 4.32 55.80 17.88
C SER A 70 3.63 55.40 16.57
N SER A 71 2.52 54.66 16.73
CA SER A 71 1.49 54.40 15.72
C SER A 71 1.90 53.37 14.67
N ILE A 72 1.18 52.27 14.49
CA ILE A 72 -0.22 52.22 14.09
C ILE A 72 -0.83 50.92 14.63
N VAL A 73 -1.83 51.03 15.50
CA VAL A 73 -2.78 49.95 15.75
C VAL A 73 -3.71 49.93 14.53
N GLN A 74 -3.32 49.18 13.51
CA GLN A 74 -4.23 48.84 12.43
C GLN A 74 -4.99 47.61 12.91
N SER A 75 -6.12 47.86 13.56
CA SER A 75 -7.16 46.86 13.74
C SER A 75 -7.66 46.47 12.35
N GLN A 76 -6.96 45.56 11.69
CA GLN A 76 -7.56 44.73 10.65
C GLN A 76 -8.58 43.86 11.36
N ALA A 77 -9.80 44.39 11.48
CA ALA A 77 -10.99 43.57 11.53
C ALA A 77 -10.99 42.76 10.23
N SER A 78 -10.31 41.62 10.28
CA SER A 78 -10.41 40.59 9.25
C SER A 78 -11.87 40.20 9.24
N ILE A 79 -12.58 40.63 8.19
CA ILE A 79 -13.89 40.10 7.87
C ILE A 79 -13.63 38.65 7.47
N GLU A 80 -13.57 37.78 8.47
CA GLU A 80 -13.75 36.36 8.30
C GLU A 80 -15.18 36.20 7.77
N GLN A 81 -15.31 36.23 6.44
CA GLN A 81 -16.35 35.47 5.79
C GLN A 81 -16.11 34.03 6.21
N ALA A 82 -16.70 33.65 7.34
CA ALA A 82 -16.86 32.29 7.79
C ALA A 82 -17.71 31.60 6.72
N THR A 83 -17.08 31.19 5.63
CA THR A 83 -17.61 30.18 4.74
C THR A 83 -17.85 28.99 5.64
N LYS A 84 -19.13 28.69 5.86
CA LYS A 84 -19.56 27.56 6.67
C LYS A 84 -19.08 26.29 5.97
N ASP A 85 -17.86 25.88 6.28
CA ASP A 85 -17.24 24.72 5.68
C ASP A 85 -18.05 23.49 6.11
N GLU A 86 -18.58 22.77 5.13
CA GLU A 86 -19.46 21.64 5.35
C GLU A 86 -18.67 20.52 6.05
N THR A 87 -19.07 20.18 7.27
CA THR A 87 -18.45 19.08 8.01
C THR A 87 -19.08 17.75 7.60
N ARG A 88 -18.23 16.78 7.21
CA ARG A 88 -18.62 15.41 6.86
C ARG A 88 -18.08 14.41 7.86
N THR A 89 -18.59 13.19 7.80
CA THR A 89 -18.11 12.10 8.65
C THR A 89 -17.80 10.84 7.85
N LEU A 90 -16.73 10.14 8.23
CA LEU A 90 -16.35 8.85 7.66
C LEU A 90 -16.10 7.86 8.79
N LYS A 91 -16.77 6.71 8.74
CA LYS A 91 -16.53 5.60 9.67
C LYS A 91 -15.52 4.63 9.05
N LEU A 92 -14.35 4.57 9.67
CA LEU A 92 -13.34 3.56 9.39
C LEU A 92 -13.61 2.30 10.24
N ALA A 93 -13.05 1.15 9.86
CA ALA A 93 -13.31 -0.13 10.49
C ALA A 93 -12.61 -0.31 11.83
N ARG A 94 -11.35 0.13 11.94
CA ARG A 94 -10.49 -0.01 13.13
C ARG A 94 -10.24 1.31 13.87
N GLU A 95 -10.69 2.42 13.29
CA GLU A 95 -10.39 3.79 13.71
C GLU A 95 -11.70 4.51 14.12
N PRO A 96 -11.62 5.61 14.87
CA PRO A 96 -12.80 6.39 15.25
C PRO A 96 -13.52 6.98 14.02
N VAL A 97 -14.75 7.46 14.24
CA VAL A 97 -15.48 8.22 13.23
C VAL A 97 -14.73 9.53 12.99
N LEU A 98 -14.16 9.68 11.80
CA LEU A 98 -13.49 10.91 11.39
C LEU A 98 -14.53 11.97 11.07
N ARG A 99 -14.34 13.18 11.61
CA ARG A 99 -15.16 14.36 11.28
C ARG A 99 -14.26 15.37 10.62
N TYR A 100 -14.46 15.66 9.34
CA TYR A 100 -13.54 16.47 8.54
C TYR A 100 -14.30 17.51 7.73
N SER A 101 -13.62 18.58 7.36
CA SER A 101 -14.17 19.63 6.52
C SER A 101 -13.93 19.35 5.03
N LEU A 102 -14.66 20.02 4.14
CA LEU A 102 -14.45 19.84 2.70
C LEU A 102 -13.08 20.38 2.27
N SER A 103 -12.62 21.47 2.87
CA SER A 103 -11.28 22.03 2.62
C SER A 103 -10.17 21.04 2.98
N GLU A 104 -10.27 20.38 4.15
CA GLU A 104 -9.31 19.38 4.60
C GLU A 104 -9.24 18.19 3.64
N ALA A 105 -10.40 17.64 3.25
CA ALA A 105 -10.44 16.56 2.27
C ALA A 105 -9.82 17.01 0.95
N SER A 106 -10.18 18.20 0.44
CA SER A 106 -9.71 18.73 -0.85
C SER A 106 -8.19 18.91 -0.90
N ALA A 107 -7.54 19.26 0.21
CA ALA A 107 -6.08 19.32 0.31
C ALA A 107 -5.40 17.96 0.06
N GLN A 108 -6.16 16.87 0.15
CA GLN A 108 -5.70 15.50 0.00
C GLN A 108 -6.38 14.80 -1.19
N ASP A 109 -6.93 15.57 -2.12
CA ASP A 109 -7.65 15.06 -3.28
C ASP A 109 -6.77 14.11 -4.11
N PRO A 110 -7.12 12.82 -4.24
CA PRO A 110 -6.35 11.87 -5.03
C PRO A 110 -6.32 12.23 -6.52
N ASN A 111 -7.27 13.01 -7.06
CA ASN A 111 -7.24 13.45 -8.47
C ASN A 111 -5.99 14.30 -8.78
N SER A 112 -5.44 14.99 -7.78
CA SER A 112 -4.23 15.81 -7.93
C SER A 112 -2.92 14.99 -7.90
N LYS A 113 -3.00 13.70 -7.57
CA LYS A 113 -1.84 12.84 -7.33
C LYS A 113 -1.68 11.85 -8.49
N SER A 114 -0.46 11.72 -9.00
CA SER A 114 -0.12 10.67 -9.97
C SER A 114 0.04 9.33 -9.24
N ILE A 115 -1.06 8.61 -9.06
CA ILE A 115 -1.10 7.33 -8.33
C ILE A 115 -1.15 6.18 -9.33
N SER A 116 -0.24 5.22 -9.18
CA SER A 116 -0.23 3.98 -9.96
C SER A 116 0.20 2.80 -9.09
N PHE A 117 -0.41 1.65 -9.31
CA PHE A 117 -0.09 0.38 -8.66
C PHE A 117 0.37 -0.70 -9.65
N ALA A 118 0.63 -0.32 -10.90
CA ALA A 118 1.01 -1.28 -11.94
C ALA A 118 2.31 -2.03 -11.64
N GLN A 119 3.18 -1.47 -10.80
CA GLN A 119 4.46 -2.05 -10.40
C GLN A 119 4.46 -2.60 -8.97
N ASP A 120 3.41 -2.33 -8.18
CA ASP A 120 3.38 -2.64 -6.74
C ASP A 120 1.96 -3.04 -6.31
N VAL A 121 1.59 -4.26 -6.69
CA VAL A 121 0.29 -4.87 -6.33
C VAL A 121 0.22 -5.14 -4.83
N ASP A 122 1.35 -5.42 -4.18
CA ASP A 122 1.42 -5.67 -2.74
C ASP A 122 1.01 -4.42 -1.95
N ARG A 123 1.48 -3.24 -2.36
CA ARG A 123 1.03 -1.96 -1.78
C ARG A 123 -0.43 -1.65 -2.09
N LEU A 124 -0.93 -2.03 -3.26
CA LEU A 124 -2.36 -1.92 -3.56
C LEU A 124 -3.19 -2.74 -2.56
N GLY A 125 -2.84 -4.01 -2.36
CA GLY A 125 -3.52 -4.88 -1.38
C GLY A 125 -3.52 -4.28 0.03
N ARG A 126 -2.35 -3.80 0.49
CA ARG A 126 -2.19 -3.19 1.83
C ARG A 126 -2.89 -1.85 2.01
N THR A 127 -3.28 -1.14 0.96
CA THR A 127 -3.93 0.18 1.05
C THR A 127 -5.39 0.20 0.58
N TRP A 128 -5.91 -0.94 0.09
CA TRP A 128 -7.26 -1.02 -0.47
C TRP A 128 -8.37 -0.98 0.59
N CYS A 129 -8.26 -1.76 1.66
CA CYS A 129 -9.32 -1.98 2.64
C CYS A 129 -8.77 -2.01 4.07
N ASP A 130 -9.31 -1.16 4.94
CA ASP A 130 -8.92 -1.05 6.36
C ASP A 130 -9.38 -2.23 7.24
N GLN A 131 -10.23 -3.10 6.70
CA GLN A 131 -10.62 -4.35 7.34
C GLN A 131 -9.60 -5.48 7.09
N TYR A 132 -8.69 -5.30 6.14
CA TYR A 132 -7.68 -6.31 5.83
C TYR A 132 -6.65 -6.41 6.96
N GLU A 133 -6.16 -7.63 7.22
CA GLU A 133 -5.20 -7.89 8.29
C GLU A 133 -3.92 -7.09 8.11
N HIS A 134 -3.37 -7.09 6.89
CA HIS A 134 -2.15 -6.37 6.53
C HIS A 134 -2.42 -4.96 6.00
N PHE A 135 -3.54 -4.33 6.38
CA PHE A 135 -3.78 -2.94 6.04
C PHE A 135 -2.69 -2.04 6.64
N ASP A 136 -2.08 -1.20 5.80
CA ASP A 136 -1.04 -0.25 6.18
C ASP A 136 -1.55 1.20 5.99
N PRO A 137 -2.01 1.87 7.07
CA PRO A 137 -2.48 3.24 7.01
C PRO A 137 -1.36 4.24 6.67
N ALA A 138 -0.09 3.91 6.96
CA ALA A 138 1.03 4.79 6.69
C ALA A 138 1.33 4.88 5.18
N ALA A 139 1.13 3.77 4.45
CA ALA A 139 1.33 3.66 3.01
C ALA A 139 0.22 4.29 2.15
N CYS A 140 -0.93 4.66 2.75
CA CYS A 140 -2.04 5.32 2.07
C CYS A 140 -1.61 6.68 1.46
N HIS A 141 -2.03 6.92 0.22
CA HIS A 141 -1.75 8.16 -0.52
C HIS A 141 -2.56 9.36 -0.01
N VAL A 142 -3.67 9.09 0.66
CA VAL A 142 -4.62 10.09 1.13
C VAL A 142 -4.74 9.93 2.64
N LYS A 143 -4.63 11.04 3.36
CA LYS A 143 -4.74 11.07 4.82
C LYS A 143 -5.66 12.21 5.24
N ILE A 144 -6.57 11.95 6.17
CA ILE A 144 -7.43 13.00 6.78
C ILE A 144 -7.13 12.96 8.28
N GLN A 145 -6.78 14.10 8.87
CA GLN A 145 -6.36 14.18 10.28
C GLN A 145 -5.20 13.22 10.62
N GLY A 146 -4.33 12.96 9.66
CA GLY A 146 -3.23 11.99 9.80
C GLY A 146 -3.63 10.52 9.63
N HIS A 147 -4.92 10.19 9.55
CA HIS A 147 -5.40 8.81 9.34
C HIS A 147 -5.41 8.43 7.86
N GLY A 148 -4.80 7.30 7.53
CA GLY A 148 -4.78 6.75 6.16
C GLY A 148 -6.17 6.36 5.66
N ILE A 149 -6.59 6.94 4.54
CA ILE A 149 -7.88 6.65 3.92
C ILE A 149 -7.71 5.55 2.88
N ALA A 150 -8.24 4.36 3.19
CA ALA A 150 -8.22 3.22 2.28
C ALA A 150 -8.90 3.55 0.95
N ILE A 151 -8.37 3.01 -0.15
CA ILE A 151 -8.81 3.33 -1.53
C ILE A 151 -10.30 3.05 -1.73
N LYS A 152 -10.83 1.99 -1.09
CA LYS A 152 -12.26 1.64 -1.11
C LYS A 152 -13.20 2.79 -0.71
N TYR A 153 -12.75 3.71 0.16
CA TYR A 153 -13.56 4.86 0.60
C TYR A 153 -13.47 6.07 -0.32
N TRP A 154 -12.55 6.10 -1.29
CA TRP A 154 -12.27 7.30 -2.07
C TRP A 154 -13.48 7.80 -2.84
N SER A 155 -14.29 6.91 -3.41
CA SER A 155 -15.53 7.29 -4.10
C SER A 155 -16.61 7.90 -3.20
N THR A 156 -16.52 7.67 -1.89
CA THR A 156 -17.43 8.23 -0.88
C THR A 156 -16.93 9.59 -0.40
N VAL A 157 -15.62 9.75 -0.26
CA VAL A 157 -14.99 10.97 0.26
C VAL A 157 -14.78 12.02 -0.83
N TYR A 158 -14.42 11.57 -2.04
CA TYR A 158 -13.98 12.41 -3.15
C TYR A 158 -14.86 12.27 -4.38
N ARG A 159 -14.98 13.37 -5.13
CA ARG A 159 -15.50 13.33 -6.50
C ARG A 159 -14.36 12.93 -7.44
N LEU A 160 -14.20 11.63 -7.66
CA LEU A 160 -13.18 11.12 -8.58
C LEU A 160 -13.49 11.52 -10.02
N ASP A 161 -12.47 11.97 -10.74
CA ASP A 161 -12.55 12.21 -12.18
C ASP A 161 -12.80 10.90 -12.95
N THR A 162 -12.99 11.01 -14.27
CA THR A 162 -13.31 9.84 -15.11
C THR A 162 -12.15 8.87 -15.26
N THR A 163 -10.91 9.34 -15.21
CA THR A 163 -9.69 8.54 -15.38
C THR A 163 -9.38 7.76 -14.12
N LEU A 164 -9.27 8.44 -12.98
CA LEU A 164 -9.02 7.85 -11.68
C LEU A 164 -10.15 6.91 -11.27
N ARG A 165 -11.41 7.23 -11.59
CA ARG A 165 -12.53 6.30 -11.34
C ARG A 165 -12.38 4.99 -12.10
N LYS A 166 -11.92 5.02 -13.36
CA LYS A 166 -11.65 3.80 -14.13
C LYS A 166 -10.51 3.01 -13.49
N GLN A 167 -9.43 3.69 -13.09
CA GLN A 167 -8.31 3.06 -12.41
C GLN A 167 -8.72 2.42 -11.09
N VAL A 168 -9.44 3.14 -10.22
CA VAL A 168 -9.95 2.61 -8.94
C VAL A 168 -10.84 1.38 -9.17
N ASN A 169 -11.67 1.37 -10.21
CA ASN A 169 -12.45 0.19 -10.56
C ASN A 169 -11.57 -0.99 -11.00
N GLU A 170 -10.47 -0.77 -11.72
CA GLU A 170 -9.53 -1.84 -12.07
C GLU A 170 -8.76 -2.33 -10.84
N TRP A 171 -8.27 -1.41 -10.02
CA TRP A 171 -7.59 -1.67 -8.76
C TRP A 171 -8.46 -2.49 -7.82
N GLN A 172 -9.76 -2.21 -7.78
CA GLN A 172 -10.72 -2.96 -6.97
C GLN A 172 -10.63 -4.46 -7.23
N TRP A 173 -10.64 -4.90 -8.49
CA TRP A 173 -10.65 -6.33 -8.80
C TRP A 173 -9.36 -7.02 -8.41
N VAL A 174 -8.23 -6.37 -8.67
CA VAL A 174 -6.91 -6.89 -8.30
C VAL A 174 -6.78 -6.96 -6.78
N ALA A 175 -7.12 -5.88 -6.09
CA ALA A 175 -7.03 -5.81 -4.64
C ALA A 175 -7.98 -6.78 -3.93
N GLU A 176 -9.22 -6.91 -4.40
CA GLU A 176 -10.17 -7.86 -3.84
C GLU A 176 -9.73 -9.31 -4.05
N ARG A 177 -9.14 -9.64 -5.21
CA ARG A 177 -8.55 -10.98 -5.42
C ARG A 177 -7.36 -11.21 -4.50
N TYR A 178 -6.46 -10.24 -4.40
CA TYR A 178 -5.28 -10.29 -3.53
C TYR A 178 -5.65 -10.48 -2.06
N ILE A 179 -6.68 -9.78 -1.57
CA ILE A 179 -7.15 -9.87 -0.17
C ILE A 179 -7.93 -11.17 0.11
N GLN A 180 -8.54 -11.78 -0.91
CA GLN A 180 -9.28 -13.04 -0.75
C GLN A 180 -8.36 -14.25 -0.59
N SER A 181 -7.10 -14.14 -0.99
CA SER A 181 -6.06 -15.15 -0.82
C SER A 181 -4.95 -14.63 0.09
N SER A 182 -3.95 -15.47 0.38
CA SER A 182 -2.68 -14.94 0.90
C SER A 182 -1.88 -14.24 -0.22
N PRO A 183 -0.92 -13.36 0.11
CA PRO A 183 0.04 -12.83 -0.86
C PRO A 183 0.77 -13.94 -1.63
N GLU A 184 1.14 -15.01 -0.94
CA GLU A 184 1.87 -16.15 -1.49
C GLU A 184 0.99 -16.87 -2.53
N ASP A 185 -0.24 -17.21 -2.17
CA ASP A 185 -1.19 -17.87 -3.07
C ASP A 185 -1.53 -16.99 -4.28
N PHE A 186 -1.66 -15.68 -4.06
CA PHE A 186 -1.91 -14.73 -5.14
C PHE A 186 -0.77 -14.77 -6.14
N TRP A 187 0.48 -14.66 -5.67
CA TRP A 187 1.62 -14.65 -6.58
C TRP A 187 1.89 -16.02 -7.17
N GLU A 188 1.55 -17.11 -6.50
CA GLU A 188 1.58 -18.44 -7.12
C GLU A 188 0.57 -18.54 -8.27
N GLU A 189 -0.65 -18.06 -8.08
CA GLU A 189 -1.68 -18.01 -9.13
C GLU A 189 -1.25 -17.12 -10.30
N PHE A 190 -0.68 -15.95 -10.01
CA PHE A 190 -0.29 -14.93 -10.98
C PHE A 190 1.22 -14.94 -11.28
N SER A 191 1.82 -16.13 -11.38
CA SER A 191 3.17 -16.29 -11.92
C SER A 191 3.19 -17.30 -13.08
N VAL A 192 3.98 -16.99 -14.10
CA VAL A 192 4.24 -17.86 -15.25
C VAL A 192 5.61 -18.50 -15.13
N GLU A 193 5.75 -19.74 -15.56
CA GLU A 193 7.07 -20.35 -15.74
C GLU A 193 7.75 -19.69 -16.95
N SER A 194 8.87 -19.02 -16.72
CA SER A 194 9.64 -18.35 -17.77
C SER A 194 10.78 -19.24 -18.27
N GLU A 195 11.36 -20.03 -17.37
CA GLU A 195 12.41 -21.02 -17.61
C GLU A 195 12.16 -22.22 -16.70
N PRO A 196 12.70 -23.42 -16.98
CA PRO A 196 12.49 -24.61 -16.15
C PRO A 196 12.82 -24.33 -14.68
N GLY A 197 11.82 -24.38 -13.81
CA GLY A 197 11.96 -24.11 -12.37
C GLY A 197 11.97 -22.64 -11.95
N THR A 198 11.89 -21.68 -12.89
CA THR A 198 11.82 -20.24 -12.59
C THR A 198 10.42 -19.71 -12.86
N ARG A 199 9.74 -19.25 -11.81
CA ARG A 199 8.43 -18.58 -11.91
C ARG A 199 8.61 -17.07 -11.83
N THR A 200 8.11 -16.37 -12.84
CA THR A 200 8.11 -14.91 -12.93
C THR A 200 6.69 -14.38 -12.70
N ARG A 201 6.56 -13.38 -11.82
CA ARG A 201 5.29 -12.70 -11.54
C ARG A 201 4.75 -12.05 -12.82
N MET A 202 3.46 -12.25 -13.08
CA MET A 202 2.75 -11.58 -14.17
C MET A 202 2.79 -10.06 -13.97
N ASN A 203 2.92 -9.31 -15.06
CA ASN A 203 2.78 -7.85 -15.01
C ASN A 203 1.30 -7.44 -14.86
N TRP A 204 1.07 -6.17 -14.53
CA TRP A 204 -0.27 -5.61 -14.33
C TRP A 204 -1.26 -5.93 -15.46
N LYS A 205 -0.83 -5.81 -16.72
CA LYS A 205 -1.69 -6.08 -17.87
C LYS A 205 -2.10 -7.54 -17.92
N GLN A 206 -1.16 -8.46 -17.69
CA GLN A 206 -1.45 -9.90 -17.65
C GLN A 206 -2.42 -10.25 -16.52
N ILE A 207 -2.22 -9.69 -15.31
CA ILE A 207 -3.12 -9.90 -14.16
C ILE A 207 -4.53 -9.39 -14.48
N THR A 208 -4.65 -8.14 -14.93
CA THR A 208 -5.95 -7.51 -15.21
C THR A 208 -6.67 -8.18 -16.38
N ASP A 209 -5.97 -8.59 -17.43
CA ASP A 209 -6.56 -9.31 -18.56
C ASP A 209 -7.09 -10.68 -18.15
N ARG A 210 -6.36 -11.41 -17.29
CA ARG A 210 -6.81 -12.70 -16.76
C ARG A 210 -8.06 -12.53 -15.88
N LEU A 211 -8.02 -11.63 -14.90
CA LEU A 211 -9.19 -11.34 -14.05
C LEU A 211 -10.40 -10.86 -14.84
N ARG A 212 -10.19 -10.09 -15.92
CA ARG A 212 -11.27 -9.65 -16.81
C ARG A 212 -11.91 -10.84 -17.54
N LYS A 213 -11.09 -11.80 -18.02
CA LYS A 213 -11.60 -13.02 -18.67
C LYS A 213 -12.40 -13.86 -17.69
N ASP A 214 -11.89 -14.05 -16.47
CA ASP A 214 -12.57 -14.82 -15.43
C ASP A 214 -13.93 -14.20 -15.10
N ARG A 215 -14.00 -12.88 -14.96
CA ARG A 215 -15.28 -12.17 -14.76
C ARG A 215 -16.26 -12.38 -15.91
N ILE A 216 -15.80 -12.27 -17.15
CA ILE A 216 -16.67 -12.48 -18.33
C ILE A 216 -17.18 -13.92 -18.36
N ALA A 217 -16.35 -14.90 -18.00
CA ALA A 217 -16.76 -16.29 -17.90
C ALA A 217 -17.79 -16.50 -16.77
N ASP A 218 -17.56 -15.89 -15.61
CA ASP A 218 -18.47 -15.91 -14.45
C ASP A 218 -19.83 -15.27 -14.77
N ASP A 219 -19.85 -14.12 -15.43
CA ASP A 219 -21.08 -13.40 -15.81
C ASP A 219 -21.89 -14.20 -16.85
N LYS A 220 -21.19 -14.89 -17.76
CA LYS A 220 -21.83 -15.82 -18.71
C LYS A 220 -22.41 -17.04 -17.99
N ALA A 221 -21.66 -17.63 -17.05
CA ALA A 221 -22.10 -18.81 -16.30
C ALA A 221 -23.29 -18.49 -15.38
N LYS A 222 -23.36 -17.28 -14.83
CA LYS A 222 -24.45 -16.82 -13.95
C LYS A 222 -25.70 -16.34 -14.70
N GLY A 223 -25.70 -16.39 -16.03
CA GLY A 223 -26.87 -16.06 -16.85
C GLY A 223 -27.42 -14.66 -16.57
N VAL A 224 -26.64 -13.61 -16.88
CA VAL A 224 -27.06 -12.20 -16.98
C VAL A 224 -28.22 -11.81 -16.05
N GLY A 225 -27.95 -11.67 -14.74
CA GLY A 225 -28.99 -11.25 -13.81
C GLY A 225 -28.59 -10.92 -12.37
N PHE A 226 -27.32 -11.08 -11.95
CA PHE A 226 -26.98 -10.92 -10.53
C PHE A 226 -25.86 -9.90 -10.28
N ARG A 227 -26.24 -8.62 -10.31
CA ARG A 227 -25.48 -7.55 -9.63
C ARG A 227 -25.68 -7.67 -8.12
N GLN A 228 -25.12 -8.69 -7.48
CA GLN A 228 -24.94 -8.65 -6.02
C GLN A 228 -23.46 -8.68 -5.72
N ARG A 229 -22.95 -7.48 -5.43
CA ARG A 229 -21.64 -7.21 -4.88
C ARG A 229 -21.36 -8.21 -3.76
N ARG A 230 -20.37 -9.09 -3.94
CA ARG A 230 -19.67 -9.70 -2.81
C ARG A 230 -18.93 -8.58 -2.10
N ARG A 231 -19.66 -7.80 -1.28
CA ARG A 231 -19.04 -6.97 -0.24
C ARG A 231 -18.22 -7.94 0.59
N CYS A 232 -16.94 -7.65 0.81
CA CYS A 232 -16.12 -8.28 1.84
C CYS A 232 -16.99 -8.43 3.10
N SER A 233 -17.55 -9.60 3.31
CA SER A 233 -18.38 -9.91 4.45
C SER A 233 -17.85 -11.20 5.01
N LYS A 234 -17.22 -11.03 6.17
CA LYS A 234 -16.83 -12.05 7.14
C LYS A 234 -15.68 -12.96 6.68
N LEU A 235 -14.47 -12.41 6.70
CA LEU A 235 -13.41 -13.13 7.38
C LEU A 235 -13.76 -13.05 8.87
N LYS A 236 -14.11 -14.19 9.46
CA LYS A 236 -14.39 -14.39 10.89
C LYS A 236 -13.18 -15.03 11.50
#